data_AF-A0A3N9TLL4-F1
#
_entry.id   AF-A0A3N9TLL4-F1
#
_cell.length_a   1.000
_cell.length_b   1.000
_cell.length_c   1.000
_cell.angle_alpha   90.00
_cell.angle_beta   90.00
_cell.angle_gamma   90.00
#
_symmetry.space_group_name_H-M   'P 1'
#
loop_
_entity.id
_entity.type
_entity.pdbx_description
1 polymer ?
#
loop_
_entity_poly.entity_id
_entity_poly.type
_entity_poly.pdbx_seq_one_letter_code
_entity_poly.pdbx_strand_id
1 'polypeptide(L)'
;MNILLEGVPNGMDIAEVRTSIAKVSGVTSVHDLHIWALTSGKPSLTAHVVHDPSSTPEIVREAINAILADRFAVFHTTLQMESVPCRLADEMDSFTAPAKHVGGQAEGYA
;
A
#
# COMPACT_ATOMS: atom_id res chain seq x y z
N MET A 1 -24.17 1.25 15.37
CA MET A 1 -22.84 0.99 14.79
C MET A 1 -23.07 0.19 13.53
N ASN A 2 -22.95 0.84 12.37
CA ASN A 2 -23.14 0.16 11.10
C ASN A 2 -21.75 -0.26 10.64
N ILE A 3 -21.48 -1.56 10.67
CA ILE A 3 -20.30 -2.11 10.03
C ILE A 3 -20.68 -2.27 8.55
N LEU A 4 -20.05 -1.49 7.68
CA LEU A 4 -20.13 -1.71 6.24
C LEU A 4 -19.22 -2.89 5.92
N LEU A 5 -19.76 -3.92 5.28
CA LEU A 5 -18.97 -5.04 4.77
C LEU A 5 -18.30 -4.57 3.47
N GLU A 6 -17.20 -3.82 3.63
CA GLU A 6 -16.37 -3.27 2.58
C GLU A 6 -15.57 -4.39 1.90
N GLY A 7 -16.26 -5.15 1.05
CA GLY A 7 -15.63 -6.18 0.22
C GLY A 7 -14.83 -5.58 -0.94
N VAL A 8 -13.91 -6.38 -1.46
CA VAL A 8 -13.22 -6.11 -2.72
C VAL A 8 -14.27 -5.97 -3.84
N PRO A 9 -14.19 -4.95 -4.70
CA PRO A 9 -15.11 -4.79 -5.82
C PRO A 9 -15.16 -6.07 -6.68
N ASN A 10 -16.35 -6.48 -7.10
CA ASN A 10 -16.54 -7.69 -7.91
C ASN A 10 -15.65 -7.69 -9.14
N GLY A 11 -14.90 -8.78 -9.34
CA GLY A 11 -14.06 -8.98 -10.53
C GLY A 11 -12.70 -8.28 -10.50
N MET A 12 -12.34 -7.59 -9.40
CA MET A 12 -11.00 -7.02 -9.25
C MET A 12 -10.01 -8.04 -8.69
N ASP A 13 -8.92 -8.28 -9.42
CA ASP A 13 -7.82 -9.13 -8.97
C ASP A 13 -6.79 -8.29 -8.21
N ILE A 14 -6.74 -8.46 -6.88
CA ILE A 14 -5.79 -7.74 -6.01
C ILE A 14 -4.34 -8.07 -6.37
N ALA A 15 -4.04 -9.31 -6.79
CA ALA A 15 -2.69 -9.70 -7.18
C ALA A 15 -2.27 -9.00 -8.48
N GLU A 16 -3.20 -8.81 -9.42
CA GLU A 16 -2.96 -8.02 -10.62
C GLU A 16 -2.71 -6.54 -10.31
N VAL A 17 -3.50 -5.94 -9.41
CA VAL A 17 -3.30 -4.55 -8.96
C VAL A 17 -1.91 -4.41 -8.33
N ARG A 18 -1.56 -5.28 -7.36
CA ARG A 18 -0.25 -5.28 -6.71
C ARG A 18 0.89 -5.41 -7.72
N THR A 19 0.79 -6.37 -8.64
CA THR A 19 1.80 -6.61 -9.67
C THR A 19 1.96 -5.41 -10.60
N SER A 20 0.87 -4.69 -10.87
CA SER A 20 0.88 -3.51 -11.74
C SER A 20 1.55 -2.32 -11.07
N ILE A 21 1.31 -2.10 -9.77
CA ILE A 21 2.01 -1.08 -8.97
C ILE A 21 3.50 -1.43 -8.87
N ALA A 22 3.84 -2.69 -8.57
CA ALA A 22 5.22 -3.13 -8.41
C ALA A 22 6.07 -3.05 -9.70
N LYS A 23 5.43 -2.95 -10.88
CA LYS A 23 6.10 -2.76 -12.17
C LYS A 23 6.40 -1.30 -12.50
N VAL A 24 5.91 -0.35 -11.71
CA VAL A 24 6.20 1.08 -11.92
C VAL A 24 7.67 1.33 -11.61
N SER A 25 8.35 2.03 -12.52
CA SER A 25 9.76 2.41 -12.33
C SER A 25 9.92 3.21 -11.04
N GLY A 26 10.90 2.80 -10.23
CA GLY A 26 11.15 3.42 -8.92
C GLY A 26 10.37 2.79 -7.77
N VAL A 27 9.47 1.82 -8.00
CA VAL A 27 8.87 1.00 -6.93
C VAL A 27 9.78 -0.19 -6.63
N THR A 28 10.08 -0.41 -5.36
CA THR A 28 10.86 -1.56 -4.89
C THR A 28 9.97 -2.61 -4.22
N SER A 29 8.94 -2.21 -3.48
CA SER A 29 7.92 -3.14 -2.96
C SER A 29 6.60 -2.44 -2.65
N VAL A 30 5.54 -3.25 -2.50
CA VAL A 30 4.20 -2.79 -2.11
C VAL A 30 3.68 -3.70 -1.01
N HIS A 31 3.19 -3.14 0.08
CA HIS A 31 2.59 -3.86 1.21
C HIS A 31 1.37 -3.11 1.76
N ASP A 32 0.63 -3.76 2.67
CA ASP A 32 -0.61 -3.22 3.26
C ASP A 32 -1.62 -2.70 2.20
N LEU A 33 -1.70 -3.41 1.07
CA LEU A 33 -2.59 -3.06 -0.04
C LEU A 33 -4.03 -3.44 0.31
N HIS A 34 -4.87 -2.43 0.50
CA HIS A 34 -6.29 -2.58 0.76
C HIS A 34 -7.09 -1.96 -0.38
N ILE A 35 -8.13 -2.66 -0.82
CA ILE A 35 -9.05 -2.20 -1.85
C ILE A 35 -10.46 -2.48 -1.39
N TRP A 36 -11.31 -1.45 -1.46
CA TRP A 36 -12.71 -1.56 -1.09
C TRP A 36 -13.58 -0.76 -2.05
N ALA A 37 -14.88 -1.02 -2.05
CA ALA A 37 -15.86 -0.16 -2.70
C ALA A 37 -16.98 0.20 -1.74
N LEU A 38 -17.43 1.45 -1.79
CA LEU A 38 -18.67 1.88 -1.15
C LEU A 38 -19.89 1.51 -2.03
N THR A 39 -21.09 1.81 -1.56
CA THR A 39 -22.39 1.49 -2.19
C THR A 39 -22.56 1.91 -3.67
N SER A 40 -21.69 2.77 -4.20
CA SER A 40 -21.68 3.17 -5.62
C SER A 40 -20.79 2.31 -6.53
N GLY A 41 -20.13 1.28 -6.00
CA GLY A 41 -19.25 0.38 -6.77
C GLY A 41 -17.94 1.01 -7.24
N LYS A 42 -17.64 2.26 -6.84
CA LYS A 42 -16.38 2.93 -7.15
C LYS A 42 -15.28 2.44 -6.20
N PRO A 43 -14.17 1.88 -6.72
CA PRO A 43 -13.10 1.36 -5.88
C PRO A 43 -12.25 2.49 -5.29
N SER A 44 -11.83 2.27 -4.05
CA SER A 44 -10.87 3.06 -3.30
C SER A 44 -9.72 2.15 -2.87
N LEU A 45 -8.52 2.72 -2.73
CA LEU A 45 -7.30 1.96 -2.44
C LEU A 45 -6.40 2.68 -1.44
N THR A 46 -5.86 1.94 -0.48
CA THR A 46 -4.69 2.36 0.31
C THR A 46 -3.56 1.35 0.14
N ALA A 47 -2.33 1.83 0.14
CA ALA A 47 -1.15 0.97 0.13
C ALA A 47 0.08 1.70 0.67
N HIS A 48 1.02 0.91 1.15
CA HIS A 48 2.39 1.37 1.40
C HIS A 48 3.25 0.98 0.21
N VAL A 49 4.00 1.95 -0.31
CA VAL A 49 4.85 1.80 -1.48
C VAL A 49 6.27 2.17 -1.09
N VAL A 50 7.14 1.17 -1.08
CA VAL A 50 8.58 1.41 -0.91
C VAL A 50 9.14 1.80 -2.27
N HIS A 51 9.84 2.92 -2.33
CA HIS A 51 10.44 3.43 -3.55
C HIS A 51 11.97 3.36 -3.49
N ASP A 52 12.60 3.37 -4.66
CA ASP A 52 14.05 3.51 -4.77
C ASP A 52 14.47 4.89 -4.19
N PRO A 53 15.46 4.94 -3.27
CA PRO A 53 15.91 6.21 -2.67
C PRO A 53 16.44 7.24 -3.68
N SER A 54 16.81 6.82 -4.89
CA SER A 54 17.23 7.70 -5.99
C SER A 54 16.07 8.30 -6.80
N SER A 55 14.83 7.80 -6.59
CA SER A 55 13.63 8.29 -7.28
C SER A 55 12.94 9.42 -6.50
N THR A 56 12.30 10.33 -7.22
CA THR A 56 11.40 11.33 -6.62
C THR A 56 10.06 10.67 -6.25
N PRO A 57 9.66 10.61 -4.96
CA PRO A 57 8.46 9.90 -4.51
C PRO A 57 7.19 10.37 -5.20
N GLU A 58 7.06 11.67 -5.46
CA GLU A 58 5.89 12.27 -6.11
C GLU A 58 5.71 11.76 -7.54
N ILE A 59 6.80 11.63 -8.30
CA ILE A 59 6.77 11.12 -9.68
C ILE A 59 6.34 9.65 -9.69
N VAL A 60 6.89 8.85 -8.77
CA VAL A 60 6.52 7.43 -8.62
C VAL A 60 5.04 7.32 -8.27
N ARG A 61 4.56 8.10 -7.28
CA ARG A 61 3.16 8.14 -6.86
C ARG A 61 2.21 8.52 -8.01
N GLU A 62 2.58 9.51 -8.81
CA GLU A 62 1.78 9.94 -9.97
C GLU A 62 1.71 8.86 -11.05
N ALA A 63 2.82 8.18 -11.34
CA ALA A 63 2.84 7.06 -12.29
C ALA A 63 1.98 5.87 -11.81
N ILE A 64 2.00 5.58 -10.50
CA ILE A 64 1.12 4.57 -9.89
C ILE A 64 -0.34 4.98 -10.06
N ASN A 65 -0.68 6.23 -9.72
CA ASN A 65 -2.05 6.73 -9.85
C ASN A 65 -2.56 6.69 -11.30
N ALA A 66 -1.72 6.98 -12.29
CA ALA A 66 -2.09 6.86 -13.70
C ALA A 66 -2.45 5.42 -14.07
N ILE A 67 -1.63 4.44 -13.68
CA ILE A 67 -1.90 3.02 -13.94
C ILE A 67 -3.16 2.53 -13.22
N LEU A 68 -3.37 2.97 -11.97
CA LEU A 68 -4.56 2.66 -11.18
C LEU A 68 -5.84 3.21 -11.82
N ALA A 69 -5.79 4.43 -12.33
CA ALA A 69 -6.89 5.04 -13.06
C ALA A 69 -7.17 4.31 -14.39
N ASP A 70 -6.14 4.12 -15.21
CA ASP A 70 -6.29 3.62 -16.59
C ASP A 70 -6.70 2.15 -16.65
N ARG A 71 -6.16 1.30 -15.77
CA ARG A 71 -6.37 -0.16 -15.83
C ARG A 71 -7.45 -0.66 -14.89
N PHE A 72 -7.68 0.03 -13.77
CA PHE A 72 -8.53 -0.47 -12.70
C PHE A 72 -9.66 0.48 -12.31
N ALA A 73 -9.76 1.66 -12.95
CA ALA A 73 -10.72 2.70 -12.62
C ALA A 73 -10.70 3.11 -11.13
N VAL A 74 -9.53 3.02 -10.49
CA VAL A 74 -9.30 3.45 -9.10
C VAL A 74 -8.79 4.87 -9.10
N PHE A 75 -9.66 5.81 -8.72
CA PHE A 75 -9.35 7.24 -8.68
C PHE A 75 -9.15 7.77 -7.26
N HIS A 76 -9.64 7.05 -6.24
CA HIS A 76 -9.51 7.45 -4.84
C HIS A 76 -8.42 6.60 -4.18
N THR A 77 -7.21 7.17 -4.08
CA THR A 77 -6.02 6.47 -3.61
C THR A 77 -5.35 7.24 -2.48
N THR A 78 -4.94 6.53 -1.43
CA THR A 78 -3.99 7.05 -0.42
C THR A 78 -2.77 6.15 -0.43
N LEU A 79 -1.64 6.68 -0.90
CA LEU A 79 -0.38 5.94 -0.99
C LEU A 79 0.62 6.50 0.02
N GLN A 80 1.04 5.68 0.97
CA GLN A 80 2.15 6.01 1.87
C GLN A 80 3.46 5.66 1.15
N MET A 81 4.24 6.69 0.82
CA MET A 81 5.55 6.52 0.19
C MET A 81 6.62 6.30 1.26
N GLU A 82 7.43 5.27 1.10
CA GLU A 82 8.47 4.88 2.05
C GLU A 82 9.83 4.72 1.37
N SER A 83 10.90 5.21 2.00
CA SER A 83 12.28 4.98 1.52
C SER A 83 12.87 3.65 2.03
N VAL A 84 12.31 3.10 3.10
CA VAL A 84 12.60 1.77 3.66
C VAL A 84 11.29 1.14 4.13
N PRO A 85 11.10 -0.18 4.04
CA PRO A 85 9.87 -0.83 4.47
C PRO A 85 9.56 -0.55 5.94
N CYS A 86 8.32 -0.20 6.26
CA CYS A 86 7.90 -0.09 7.65
C CYS A 86 7.85 -1.47 8.34
N ARG A 87 7.80 -1.47 9.68
CA ARG A 87 7.75 -2.69 10.50
C ARG A 87 6.60 -3.65 10.18
N LEU A 88 5.56 -3.19 9.48
CA LEU A 88 4.38 -3.98 9.12
C LEU A 88 4.54 -4.66 7.76
N ALA A 89 5.62 -4.41 7.01
CA ALA A 89 5.77 -4.93 5.65
C ALA A 89 5.74 -6.47 5.56
N ASP A 90 6.14 -7.16 6.64
CA ASP A 90 6.13 -8.62 6.76
C ASP A 90 4.85 -9.18 7.41
N GLU A 91 3.96 -8.31 7.94
CA GLU A 91 2.73 -8.73 8.60
C GLU A 91 1.60 -8.84 7.57
N MET A 92 1.02 -10.04 7.44
CA MET A 92 -0.03 -10.32 6.45
C MET A 92 -1.38 -9.68 6.80
N ASP A 93 -1.59 -9.31 8.07
CA ASP A 93 -2.82 -8.68 8.59
C ASP A 93 -2.49 -7.66 9.70
N SER A 94 -2.55 -6.36 9.38
CA SER A 94 -2.20 -5.24 10.29
C SER A 94 -3.19 -4.98 11.43
N PHE A 95 -4.21 -5.85 11.59
CA PHE A 95 -5.24 -5.74 12.63
C PHE A 95 -4.87 -6.41 13.96
N THR A 96 -3.75 -7.13 14.01
CA THR A 96 -3.23 -7.69 15.26
C THR A 96 -2.09 -6.82 15.76
N ALA A 97 -2.08 -6.48 17.05
CA ALA A 97 -0.98 -5.71 17.62
C ALA A 97 0.36 -6.46 17.39
N PRO A 98 1.43 -5.78 16.94
CA PRO A 98 2.73 -6.40 16.79
C PRO A 98 3.13 -6.99 18.14
N ALA A 99 3.64 -8.22 18.14
CA ALA A 99 4.20 -8.82 19.35
C ALA A 99 5.23 -7.85 19.94
N LYS A 100 5.16 -7.58 21.25
CA LYS A 100 6.08 -6.65 21.93
C LYS A 100 7.52 -7.05 21.62
N HIS A 101 8.23 -6.25 20.85
CA HIS A 101 9.68 -6.38 20.74
C HIS A 101 10.29 -6.11 22.12
N VAL A 102 10.87 -7.16 22.72
CA VAL A 102 11.78 -7.01 23.85
C VAL A 102 12.99 -6.25 23.30
N GLY A 103 13.20 -5.04 23.81
CA GLY A 103 14.15 -4.07 23.28
C GLY A 103 15.57 -4.60 23.14
N GLY A 104 16.17 -4.38 21.97
CA GLY A 104 17.61 -4.39 21.79
C GLY A 104 18.17 -3.07 22.30
N GLN A 105 19.15 -3.18 23.21
CA GLN A 105 19.80 -2.07 23.89
C GLN A 105 20.34 -1.03 22.92
N ALA A 106 20.08 0.25 23.22
CA ALA A 106 20.87 1.35 22.70
C ALA A 106 22.28 1.23 23.31
N GLU A 107 23.26 0.85 22.51
CA GLU A 107 24.66 1.09 22.85
C GLU A 107 25.05 2.48 22.36
N GLY A 108 25.53 3.28 23.32
CA GLY A 108 25.90 4.67 23.13
C GLY A 108 27.17 4.83 22.30
N TYR A 109 27.21 5.92 21.55
CA TYR A 109 28.46 6.47 21.04
C TYR A 109 28.97 7.51 22.03
N ALA A 110 30.17 7.22 22.54
CA ALA A 110 31.06 8.18 23.19
C ALA A 110 31.65 9.17 22.16
#